data_AF-A0A7S0ZQE6-F1
#
_entry.id   AF-A0A7S0ZQE6-F1
#
_cell.length_a   1.000
_cell.length_b   1.000
_cell.length_c   1.000
_cell.angle_alpha   90.00
_cell.angle_beta   90.00
_cell.angle_gamma   90.00
#
_symmetry.space_group_name_H-M   'P 1'
#
loop_
_entity.id
_entity.type
_entity.pdbx_description
1 polymer ?
#
loop_
_entity_poly.entity_id
_entity_poly.type
_entity_poly.pdbx_seq_one_letter_code
_entity_poly.pdbx_strand_id
1 'polypeptide(L)'
;TGSILEKMPDQFSNTYADELFSSPALCRRLLQFQRQVEKGTEVAVGSSVQFHGLKNTQELNGLRGTPLCFEASSGRWVVAVDGETREVRVKPENVSVVVEPVKGRWECADPANALRVIGRARKPDPGEEGCGTVVEVAWRSSKTPENWITNFKPSLVCNQIGRKEGKVHEGFQTAYSSMRTLVHRNLQESLDDMGHCEPVRAVVIGYSLGGALATLCSHDLAETYRYDTRCVTWGGPRV
;
A
#
# COMPACT_ATOMS: atom_id res chain seq x y z
N THR A 1 -17.27 -7.17 -5.04
CA THR A 1 -17.18 -6.96 -3.58
C THR A 1 -15.91 -6.18 -3.30
N GLY A 2 -16.03 -4.84 -3.32
CA GLY A 2 -14.88 -3.96 -3.16
C GLY A 2 -14.41 -3.83 -1.71
N SER A 3 -13.12 -3.54 -1.53
CA SER A 3 -12.52 -3.18 -0.24
C SER A 3 -13.32 -2.05 0.42
N ILE A 4 -13.39 -1.96 1.76
CA ILE A 4 -14.10 -0.85 2.42
C ILE A 4 -13.57 0.51 1.93
N LEU A 5 -12.28 0.56 1.55
CA LEU A 5 -11.59 1.73 1.02
C LEU A 5 -12.09 2.14 -0.38
N GLU A 6 -12.63 1.20 -1.17
CA GLU A 6 -13.32 1.50 -2.44
C GLU A 6 -14.75 2.04 -2.21
N LYS A 7 -15.34 1.73 -1.06
CA LYS A 7 -16.67 2.20 -0.64
C LYS A 7 -16.62 3.43 0.27
N MET A 8 -15.44 3.83 0.73
CA MET A 8 -15.26 5.02 1.55
C MET A 8 -15.48 6.27 0.68
N PRO A 9 -16.51 7.09 0.97
CA PRO A 9 -16.77 8.29 0.19
C PRO A 9 -15.58 9.25 0.30
N ASP A 10 -15.25 9.97 -0.77
CA ASP A 10 -14.19 10.99 -0.76
C ASP A 10 -14.43 12.10 0.30
N GLN A 11 -15.65 12.15 0.84
CA GLN A 11 -16.07 12.99 1.96
C GLN A 11 -15.48 12.62 3.33
N PHE A 12 -14.84 11.44 3.50
CA PHE A 12 -14.08 11.11 4.73
C PHE A 12 -12.87 12.03 4.96
N SER A 13 -12.51 12.85 3.96
CA SER A 13 -11.27 13.63 3.92
C SER A 13 -11.30 14.98 4.65
N ASN A 14 -12.46 15.51 5.07
CA ASN A 14 -12.51 16.85 5.65
C ASN A 14 -12.74 16.85 7.16
N THR A 15 -13.74 16.14 7.70
CA THR A 15 -14.12 16.32 9.11
C THR A 15 -13.21 15.60 10.12
N TYR A 16 -12.68 14.42 9.78
CA TYR A 16 -11.78 13.64 10.67
C TYR A 16 -10.30 13.88 10.38
N ALA A 17 -10.00 14.50 9.24
CA ALA A 17 -8.63 14.86 8.89
C ALA A 17 -8.07 15.97 9.78
N ASP A 18 -8.96 16.79 10.38
CA ASP A 18 -8.61 17.83 11.36
C ASP A 18 -8.30 17.26 12.75
N GLU A 19 -8.90 16.12 13.15
CA GLU A 19 -8.70 15.51 14.48
C GLU A 19 -7.56 14.48 14.54
N LEU A 20 -7.37 13.67 13.48
CA LEU A 20 -6.38 12.57 13.48
C LEU A 20 -4.99 13.00 12.99
N PHE A 21 -4.92 14.10 12.24
CA PHE A 21 -3.68 14.63 11.70
C PHE A 21 -3.70 16.15 11.87
N SER A 22 -2.61 16.74 12.35
CA SER A 22 -2.47 18.21 12.38
C SER A 22 -2.48 18.85 10.97
N SER A 23 -2.67 18.06 9.91
CA SER A 23 -2.68 18.48 8.50
C SER A 23 -3.63 17.61 7.66
N PRO A 24 -4.72 18.20 7.14
CA PRO A 24 -5.61 17.52 6.18
C PRO A 24 -4.92 17.06 4.89
N ALA A 25 -3.83 17.74 4.50
CA ALA A 25 -3.01 17.35 3.37
C ALA A 25 -2.27 16.01 3.62
N LEU A 26 -1.79 15.79 4.84
CA LEU A 26 -1.16 14.54 5.24
C LEU A 26 -2.17 13.38 5.21
N CYS A 27 -3.36 13.58 5.78
CA CYS A 27 -4.43 12.57 5.77
C CYS A 27 -4.78 12.13 4.33
N ARG A 28 -5.03 13.09 3.43
CA ARG A 28 -5.33 12.80 2.02
C ARG A 28 -4.21 12.02 1.33
N ARG A 29 -2.96 12.39 1.60
CA ARG A 29 -1.78 11.70 1.04
C ARG A 29 -1.67 10.26 1.53
N LEU A 30 -1.85 10.03 2.82
CA LEU A 30 -1.79 8.68 3.40
C LEU A 30 -2.93 7.80 2.87
N LEU A 31 -4.14 8.36 2.71
CA LEU A 31 -5.25 7.65 2.07
C LEU A 31 -4.93 7.32 0.61
N GLN A 32 -4.33 8.23 -0.15
CA GLN A 32 -3.88 7.95 -1.52
C GLN A 32 -2.80 6.87 -1.55
N PHE A 33 -1.83 6.91 -0.64
CA PHE A 33 -0.77 5.91 -0.52
C PHE A 33 -1.33 4.53 -0.13
N GLN A 34 -2.28 4.48 0.81
CA GLN A 34 -3.01 3.26 1.16
C GLN A 34 -3.81 2.72 -0.03
N ARG A 35 -4.47 3.57 -0.81
CA ARG A 35 -5.17 3.12 -2.04
C ARG A 35 -4.21 2.49 -3.05
N GLN A 36 -2.96 2.97 -3.13
CA GLN A 36 -1.94 2.36 -3.98
C GLN A 36 -1.53 0.96 -3.50
N VAL A 37 -1.54 0.67 -2.20
CA VAL A 37 -1.27 -0.69 -1.69
C VAL A 37 -2.44 -1.65 -1.93
N GLU A 38 -3.68 -1.16 -1.95
CA GLU A 38 -4.88 -1.96 -2.24
C GLU A 38 -5.03 -2.33 -3.72
N LYS A 39 -4.71 -1.39 -4.63
CA LYS A 39 -4.93 -1.57 -6.08
C LYS A 39 -3.95 -2.52 -6.77
N GLY A 40 -2.86 -2.96 -6.13
CA GLY A 40 -1.95 -3.93 -6.78
C GLY A 40 -1.32 -3.39 -8.07
N THR A 41 -0.81 -4.31 -8.88
CA THR A 41 -0.65 -4.19 -10.35
C THR A 41 -1.97 -4.43 -11.08
N GLU A 42 -3.11 -4.39 -10.38
CA GLU A 42 -4.42 -4.69 -10.96
C GLU A 42 -5.06 -3.45 -11.56
N VAL A 43 -5.60 -3.64 -12.75
CA VAL A 43 -6.28 -2.59 -13.50
C VAL A 43 -7.50 -2.11 -12.70
N ALA A 44 -7.58 -0.81 -12.46
CA ALA A 44 -8.70 -0.17 -11.80
C ALA A 44 -9.13 1.08 -12.56
N VAL A 45 -10.38 1.51 -12.38
CA VAL A 45 -10.84 2.77 -12.98
C VAL A 45 -9.94 3.91 -12.53
N GLY A 46 -9.47 4.70 -13.51
CA GLY A 46 -8.57 5.83 -13.30
C GLY A 46 -7.09 5.49 -13.06
N SER A 47 -6.67 4.21 -13.05
CA SER A 47 -5.23 3.88 -13.00
C SER A 47 -4.55 4.17 -14.34
N SER A 48 -3.25 4.47 -14.38
CA SER A 48 -2.52 4.44 -15.65
C SER A 48 -2.21 2.99 -16.02
N VAL A 49 -2.50 2.60 -17.26
CA VAL A 49 -2.16 1.28 -17.81
C VAL A 49 -1.36 1.40 -19.10
N GLN A 50 -0.62 0.37 -19.44
CA GLN A 50 0.05 0.21 -20.73
C GLN A 50 -0.57 -0.99 -21.45
N PHE A 51 -0.85 -0.82 -22.73
CA PHE A 51 -1.37 -1.89 -23.57
C PHE A 51 -0.25 -2.85 -23.97
N HIS A 52 -0.56 -4.15 -24.02
CA HIS A 52 0.36 -5.18 -24.50
C HIS A 52 -0.39 -6.40 -25.05
N GLY A 53 0.29 -7.19 -25.89
CA GLY A 53 -0.25 -8.45 -26.42
C GLY A 53 -1.50 -8.31 -27.32
N LEU A 54 -1.90 -7.10 -27.73
CA LEU A 54 -3.02 -6.89 -28.65
C LEU A 54 -2.63 -7.38 -30.04
N LYS A 55 -3.46 -8.21 -30.66
CA LYS A 55 -3.21 -8.79 -32.00
C LYS A 55 -3.85 -8.02 -33.15
N ASN A 56 -5.04 -7.45 -32.93
CA ASN A 56 -5.81 -6.75 -33.96
C ASN A 56 -5.50 -5.24 -34.03
N THR A 57 -5.03 -4.67 -32.92
CA THR A 57 -4.66 -3.25 -32.79
C THR A 57 -3.26 -3.17 -32.21
N GLN A 58 -2.28 -3.65 -32.96
CA GLN A 58 -0.90 -3.80 -32.50
C GLN A 58 -0.21 -2.45 -32.27
N GLU A 59 -0.67 -1.40 -32.95
CA GLU A 59 -0.19 -0.03 -32.83
C GLU A 59 -0.41 0.56 -31.42
N LEU A 60 -1.30 -0.04 -30.64
CA LEU A 60 -1.54 0.35 -29.25
C LEU A 60 -0.53 -0.26 -28.29
N ASN A 61 0.12 -1.37 -28.63
CA ASN A 61 1.05 -2.04 -27.72
C ASN A 61 2.21 -1.08 -27.37
N GLY A 62 2.45 -0.89 -26.07
CA GLY A 62 3.43 0.07 -25.53
C GLY A 62 2.86 1.46 -25.24
N LEU A 63 1.70 1.82 -25.78
CA LEU A 63 1.01 3.08 -25.45
C LEU A 63 0.30 2.99 -24.10
N ARG A 64 -0.04 4.16 -23.55
CA ARG A 64 -0.73 4.29 -22.27
C ARG A 64 -2.21 4.58 -22.43
N GLY A 65 -2.96 4.26 -21.38
CA GLY A 65 -4.37 4.60 -21.29
C GLY A 65 -4.87 4.64 -19.86
N THR A 66 -6.11 5.08 -19.73
CA THR A 66 -6.85 5.19 -18.47
C THR A 66 -8.10 4.32 -18.53
N PRO A 67 -8.22 3.26 -17.72
CA PRO A 67 -9.42 2.44 -17.65
C PRO A 67 -10.60 3.27 -17.14
N LEU A 68 -11.72 3.19 -17.85
CA LEU A 68 -12.96 3.90 -17.53
C LEU A 68 -13.95 2.99 -16.79
N CYS A 69 -14.13 1.76 -17.27
CA CYS A 69 -15.00 0.77 -16.63
C CYS A 69 -14.69 -0.66 -17.11
N PHE A 70 -15.17 -1.65 -16.36
CA PHE A 70 -15.14 -3.05 -16.76
C PHE A 70 -16.53 -3.49 -17.25
N GLU A 71 -16.61 -3.92 -18.50
CA GLU A 71 -17.84 -4.38 -19.14
C GLU A 71 -18.01 -5.88 -18.88
N ALA A 72 -18.79 -6.22 -17.85
CA ALA A 72 -18.95 -7.60 -17.39
C ALA A 72 -19.55 -8.55 -18.44
N SER A 73 -20.38 -8.03 -19.36
CA SER A 73 -20.99 -8.81 -20.44
C SER A 73 -19.98 -9.32 -21.46
N SER A 74 -18.91 -8.56 -21.72
CA SER A 74 -17.85 -8.95 -22.66
C SER A 74 -16.57 -9.42 -21.97
N GLY A 75 -16.46 -9.21 -20.66
CA GLY A 75 -15.27 -9.52 -19.86
C GLY A 75 -14.07 -8.63 -20.20
N ARG A 76 -14.31 -7.39 -20.66
CA ARG A 76 -13.28 -6.49 -21.16
C ARG A 76 -13.28 -5.15 -20.43
N TRP A 77 -12.11 -4.54 -20.34
CA TRP A 77 -11.94 -3.16 -19.92
C TRP A 77 -12.23 -2.21 -21.08
N VAL A 78 -12.98 -1.15 -20.80
CA VAL A 78 -13.03 0.04 -21.65
C VAL A 78 -11.92 0.98 -21.17
N VAL A 79 -10.96 1.27 -22.05
CA VAL A 79 -9.78 2.09 -21.72
C VAL A 79 -9.72 3.26 -22.69
N ALA A 80 -9.67 4.49 -22.15
CA ALA A 80 -9.36 5.68 -22.93
C ALA A 80 -7.86 5.68 -23.27
N VAL A 81 -7.52 5.90 -24.54
CA VAL A 81 -6.11 5.97 -24.96
C VAL A 81 -5.57 7.37 -24.66
N ASP A 82 -4.45 7.46 -23.96
CA ASP A 82 -3.89 8.76 -23.55
C ASP A 82 -3.48 9.57 -24.79
N GLY A 83 -3.91 10.83 -24.85
CA GLY A 83 -3.64 11.71 -26.00
C GLY A 83 -4.56 11.52 -27.20
N GLU A 84 -5.54 10.62 -27.12
CA GLU A 84 -6.53 10.38 -28.16
C GLU A 84 -7.97 10.47 -27.63
N THR A 85 -8.94 10.71 -28.52
CA THR A 85 -10.37 10.72 -28.15
C THR A 85 -11.00 9.33 -28.21
N ARG A 86 -10.26 8.30 -28.62
CA ARG A 86 -10.79 6.93 -28.77
C ARG A 86 -10.71 6.13 -27.47
N GLU A 87 -11.68 5.24 -27.33
CA GLU A 87 -11.73 4.21 -26.30
C GLU A 87 -11.60 2.83 -26.93
N VAL A 88 -10.92 1.92 -26.24
CA VAL A 88 -10.72 0.55 -26.72
C VAL A 88 -11.16 -0.48 -25.70
N ARG A 89 -11.75 -1.57 -26.20
CA ARG A 89 -12.19 -2.72 -25.39
C ARG A 89 -11.14 -3.81 -25.39
N VAL A 90 -10.44 -3.97 -24.28
CA VAL A 90 -9.29 -4.87 -24.15
C VAL A 90 -9.53 -5.92 -23.07
N LYS A 91 -8.98 -7.12 -23.25
CA LYS A 91 -9.03 -8.13 -22.20
C LYS A 91 -8.12 -7.71 -21.03
N PRO A 92 -8.38 -8.18 -19.80
CA PRO A 92 -7.51 -7.93 -18.65
C PRO A 92 -6.04 -8.31 -18.90
N GLU A 93 -5.81 -9.40 -19.64
CA GLU A 93 -4.48 -9.88 -20.02
C GLU A 93 -3.74 -8.97 -21.03
N ASN A 94 -4.40 -7.96 -21.60
CA ASN A 94 -3.83 -7.05 -22.61
C ASN A 94 -3.46 -5.67 -22.07
N VAL A 95 -3.55 -5.48 -20.76
CA VAL A 95 -3.18 -4.24 -20.08
C VAL A 95 -2.43 -4.54 -18.81
N SER A 96 -1.43 -3.73 -18.49
CA SER A 96 -0.70 -3.78 -17.23
C SER A 96 -0.72 -2.40 -16.60
N VAL A 97 -0.88 -2.32 -15.27
CA VAL A 97 -0.80 -1.02 -14.58
C VAL A 97 0.61 -0.47 -14.74
N VAL A 98 0.71 0.77 -15.23
CA VAL A 98 1.96 1.52 -15.23
C VAL A 98 2.08 2.14 -13.85
N VAL A 99 2.91 1.52 -13.03
CA VAL A 99 3.45 2.17 -11.84
C VAL A 99 4.72 2.85 -12.30
N GLU A 100 4.68 4.17 -12.51
CA GLU A 100 5.92 4.92 -12.72
C GLU A 100 6.88 4.58 -11.57
N PRO A 101 8.14 4.22 -11.87
CA PRO A 101 9.14 3.99 -10.84
C PRO A 101 9.39 5.32 -10.13
N VAL A 102 8.65 5.56 -9.05
CA VAL A 102 8.96 6.63 -8.11
C VAL A 102 10.29 6.23 -7.48
N LYS A 103 11.34 7.05 -7.66
CA LYS A 103 12.65 6.79 -7.06
C LYS A 103 12.49 6.54 -5.55
N GLY A 104 13.08 5.46 -5.05
CA GLY A 104 12.94 5.02 -3.66
C GLY A 104 11.63 4.27 -3.35
N ARG A 105 10.68 4.13 -4.28
CA ARG A 105 9.49 3.28 -4.04
C ARG A 105 9.82 1.82 -4.27
N TRP A 106 9.40 0.99 -3.33
CA TRP A 106 9.49 -0.45 -3.39
C TRP A 106 8.17 -1.12 -3.04
N GLU A 107 8.08 -2.40 -3.37
CA GLU A 107 6.91 -3.22 -3.14
C GLU A 107 7.36 -4.65 -2.81
N CYS A 108 6.71 -5.24 -1.81
CA CYS A 108 6.86 -6.64 -1.46
C CYS A 108 5.47 -7.28 -1.44
N ALA A 109 5.38 -8.51 -1.95
CA ALA A 109 4.17 -9.30 -1.87
C ALA A 109 4.49 -10.74 -1.45
N ASP A 110 3.59 -11.33 -0.67
CA ASP A 110 3.55 -12.75 -0.38
C ASP A 110 2.18 -13.27 -0.86
N PRO A 111 2.11 -13.78 -2.10
CA PRO A 111 0.86 -14.26 -2.68
C PRO A 111 0.24 -15.42 -1.91
N ALA A 112 1.06 -16.27 -1.28
CA ALA A 112 0.57 -17.43 -0.52
C ALA A 112 -0.25 -17.00 0.70
N ASN A 113 0.15 -15.89 1.32
CA ASN A 113 -0.55 -15.31 2.46
C ASN A 113 -1.43 -14.10 2.08
N ALA A 114 -1.58 -13.80 0.78
CA ALA A 114 -2.27 -12.63 0.27
C ALA A 114 -1.81 -11.29 0.88
N LEU A 115 -0.53 -11.22 1.27
CA LEU A 115 0.07 -10.02 1.86
C LEU A 115 0.68 -9.14 0.78
N ARG A 116 0.56 -7.82 0.97
CA ARG A 116 1.24 -6.82 0.15
C ARG A 116 1.61 -5.63 1.01
N VAL A 117 2.80 -5.10 0.78
CA VAL A 117 3.31 -3.89 1.41
C VAL A 117 4.05 -3.08 0.36
N ILE A 118 3.83 -1.78 0.38
CA ILE A 118 4.63 -0.83 -0.40
C ILE A 118 5.31 0.12 0.56
N GLY A 119 6.46 0.65 0.15
CA GLY A 119 7.09 1.72 0.90
C GLY A 119 7.91 2.63 0.01
N ARG A 120 8.31 3.76 0.57
CA ARG A 120 9.24 4.69 -0.05
C ARG A 120 9.93 5.58 0.97
N ALA A 121 11.18 5.95 0.71
CA ALA A 121 11.81 7.10 1.34
C ALA A 121 11.58 8.37 0.50
N ARG A 122 11.42 9.50 1.18
CA ARG A 122 11.24 10.82 0.55
C ARG A 122 11.75 11.92 1.46
N LYS A 123 11.93 13.12 0.88
CA LYS A 123 12.12 14.34 1.68
C LYS A 123 10.84 14.67 2.46
N PRO A 124 10.95 15.29 3.65
CA PRO A 124 9.80 15.80 4.38
C PRO A 124 9.02 16.83 3.56
N ASP A 125 7.69 16.79 3.67
CA ASP A 125 6.81 17.82 3.12
C ASP A 125 6.64 18.99 4.12
N PRO A 126 6.13 20.15 3.69
CA PRO A 126 5.70 21.20 4.61
C PRO A 126 4.73 20.66 5.68
N GLY A 127 5.02 20.92 6.95
CA GLY A 127 4.29 20.39 8.11
C GLY A 127 4.84 19.08 8.70
N GLU A 128 5.88 18.50 8.12
CA GLU A 128 6.64 17.36 8.69
C GLU A 128 7.98 17.81 9.27
N GLU A 129 7.94 18.89 10.04
CA GLU A 129 9.13 19.46 10.67
C GLU A 129 9.78 18.48 11.66
N GLY A 130 11.09 18.67 11.87
CA GLY A 130 11.87 17.88 12.83
C GLY A 130 12.35 16.51 12.34
N CYS A 131 12.24 16.20 11.05
CA CYS A 131 12.90 15.04 10.42
C CYS A 131 13.65 15.45 9.15
N GLY A 132 14.77 14.78 8.86
CA GLY A 132 15.54 14.99 7.62
C GLY A 132 15.07 14.09 6.47
N THR A 133 14.39 12.99 6.79
CA THR A 133 13.85 12.04 5.81
C THR A 133 12.60 11.38 6.36
N VAL A 134 11.63 11.12 5.48
CA VAL A 134 10.41 10.39 5.82
C VAL A 134 10.38 9.08 5.04
N VAL A 135 10.15 7.97 5.76
CA VAL A 135 9.80 6.69 5.15
C VAL A 135 8.31 6.44 5.33
N GLU A 136 7.61 6.19 4.24
CA GLU A 136 6.19 5.81 4.25
C GLU A 136 6.07 4.33 3.95
N VAL A 137 5.31 3.60 4.75
CA VAL A 137 5.07 2.16 4.58
C VAL A 137 3.57 1.89 4.69
N ALA A 138 2.98 1.26 3.68
CA ALA A 138 1.57 0.92 3.66
C ALA A 138 1.36 -0.58 3.55
N TRP A 139 0.58 -1.15 4.46
CA TRP A 139 0.20 -2.55 4.49
C TRP A 139 -1.21 -2.74 3.96
N ARG A 140 -1.36 -3.69 3.03
CA ARG A 140 -2.64 -4.04 2.42
C ARG A 140 -3.48 -4.93 3.35
N SER A 141 -4.81 -4.80 3.26
CA SER A 141 -5.73 -5.83 3.76
C SER A 141 -5.83 -7.02 2.78
N SER A 142 -6.10 -8.22 3.28
CA SER A 142 -6.48 -9.35 2.42
C SER A 142 -7.78 -9.04 1.66
N LYS A 143 -7.89 -9.47 0.39
CA LYS A 143 -9.11 -9.40 -0.43
C LYS A 143 -10.26 -10.28 0.10
N THR A 144 -9.93 -11.26 0.92
CA THR A 144 -10.86 -12.19 1.58
C THR A 144 -10.61 -12.11 3.09
N PRO A 145 -11.00 -10.99 3.73
CA PRO A 145 -10.80 -10.81 5.16
C PRO A 145 -11.52 -11.90 5.96
N GLU A 146 -12.62 -12.47 5.44
CA GLU A 146 -13.33 -13.57 6.11
C GLU A 146 -12.43 -14.81 6.27
N ASN A 147 -11.58 -15.15 5.30
CA ASN A 147 -10.69 -16.31 5.38
C ASN A 147 -9.59 -16.14 6.43
N TRP A 148 -9.14 -14.92 6.68
CA TRP A 148 -8.15 -14.66 7.73
C TRP A 148 -8.81 -14.58 9.09
N ILE A 149 -9.90 -13.80 9.22
CA ILE A 149 -10.64 -13.61 10.46
C ILE A 149 -11.19 -14.93 11.00
N THR A 150 -11.60 -15.85 10.13
CA THR A 150 -12.09 -17.18 10.56
C THR A 150 -10.97 -18.20 10.83
N ASN A 151 -9.81 -18.11 10.16
CA ASN A 151 -8.67 -19.01 10.39
C ASN A 151 -7.77 -18.57 11.56
N PHE A 152 -7.98 -17.38 12.13
CA PHE A 152 -7.28 -16.94 13.32
C PHE A 152 -7.69 -17.78 14.53
N LYS A 153 -6.91 -18.83 14.80
CA LYS A 153 -6.86 -19.42 16.13
C LYS A 153 -6.33 -18.34 17.09
N PRO A 154 -7.05 -17.98 18.16
CA PRO A 154 -6.66 -16.93 19.10
C PRO A 154 -5.51 -17.43 20.00
N SER A 155 -4.33 -17.53 19.41
CA SER A 155 -3.10 -17.99 20.07
C SER A 155 -2.20 -16.79 20.31
N LEU A 156 -1.98 -16.47 21.58
CA LEU A 156 -1.02 -15.45 22.00
C LEU A 156 0.33 -16.10 22.22
N VAL A 157 1.34 -15.64 21.50
CA VAL A 157 2.73 -16.10 21.59
C VAL A 157 3.63 -14.99 22.10
N CYS A 158 4.82 -15.35 22.59
CA CYS A 158 5.83 -14.36 22.93
C CYS A 158 6.20 -13.54 21.69
N ASN A 159 6.28 -12.23 21.87
CA ASN A 159 6.77 -11.33 20.84
C ASN A 159 8.22 -11.69 20.50
N GLN A 160 8.52 -11.82 19.22
CA GLN A 160 9.85 -12.08 18.68
C GLN A 160 10.44 -10.87 17.93
N ILE A 161 9.68 -9.77 17.86
CA ILE A 161 10.02 -8.53 17.17
C ILE A 161 10.58 -7.52 18.18
N GLY A 162 11.53 -6.67 17.74
CA GLY A 162 12.17 -5.67 18.58
C GLY A 162 12.87 -6.30 19.79
N ARG A 163 12.57 -5.79 21.00
CA ARG A 163 13.12 -6.29 22.27
C ARG A 163 12.52 -7.62 22.74
N LYS A 164 11.57 -8.18 22.00
CA LYS A 164 10.92 -9.48 22.31
C LYS A 164 10.16 -9.45 23.64
N GLU A 165 9.61 -8.30 23.98
CA GLU A 165 8.79 -8.09 25.17
C GLU A 165 7.30 -8.19 24.83
N GLY A 166 6.52 -8.72 25.76
CA GLY A 166 5.07 -8.85 25.63
C GLY A 166 4.60 -10.07 24.84
N LYS A 167 3.31 -10.08 24.54
CA LYS A 167 2.64 -11.12 23.76
C LYS A 167 1.94 -10.49 22.56
N VAL A 168 1.87 -11.25 21.49
CA VAL A 168 1.28 -10.86 20.21
C VAL A 168 0.48 -12.04 19.67
N HIS A 169 -0.53 -11.75 18.86
CA HIS A 169 -1.23 -12.79 18.12
C HIS A 169 -0.26 -13.54 17.17
N GLU A 170 -0.25 -14.87 17.27
CA GLU A 170 0.63 -15.76 16.48
C GLU A 170 0.56 -15.50 14.99
N GLY A 171 -0.65 -15.51 14.41
CA GLY A 171 -0.82 -15.26 12.98
C GLY A 171 -0.35 -13.88 12.50
N PHE A 172 -0.52 -12.80 13.28
CA PHE A 172 0.01 -11.48 12.90
C PHE A 172 1.54 -11.46 12.94
N GLN A 173 2.15 -12.04 13.98
CA GLN A 173 3.60 -12.15 14.05
C GLN A 173 4.17 -13.01 12.92
N THR A 174 3.57 -14.15 12.62
CA THR A 174 3.99 -15.03 11.52
C THR A 174 3.90 -14.31 10.17
N ALA A 175 2.78 -13.62 9.92
CA ALA A 175 2.55 -12.85 8.70
C ALA A 175 3.55 -11.69 8.54
N TYR A 176 3.80 -10.94 9.61
CA TYR A 176 4.80 -9.88 9.58
C TYR A 176 6.21 -10.45 9.38
N SER A 177 6.54 -11.53 10.10
CA SER A 177 7.85 -12.19 10.03
C SER A 177 8.17 -12.75 8.65
N SER A 178 7.18 -13.25 7.90
CA SER A 178 7.40 -13.74 6.52
C SER A 178 7.85 -12.63 5.57
N MET A 179 7.45 -11.39 5.84
CA MET A 179 7.74 -10.21 5.01
C MET A 179 8.88 -9.34 5.55
N ARG A 180 9.22 -9.49 6.84
CA ARG A 180 10.14 -8.61 7.59
C ARG A 180 11.47 -8.38 6.88
N THR A 181 12.15 -9.44 6.47
CA THR A 181 13.47 -9.33 5.82
C THR A 181 13.41 -8.50 4.53
N LEU A 182 12.38 -8.71 3.71
CA LEU A 182 12.20 -7.97 2.45
C LEU A 182 11.87 -6.49 2.71
N VAL A 183 10.99 -6.23 3.68
CA VAL A 183 10.62 -4.87 4.09
C VAL A 183 11.84 -4.09 4.57
N HIS A 184 12.62 -4.68 5.47
CA HIS A 184 13.81 -4.02 6.03
C HIS A 184 14.86 -3.75 4.95
N ARG A 185 15.17 -4.74 4.10
CA ARG A 185 16.14 -4.57 3.01
C ARG A 185 15.73 -3.44 2.07
N ASN A 186 14.51 -3.50 1.54
CA ASN A 186 14.06 -2.53 0.53
C ASN A 186 13.90 -1.12 1.14
N LEU A 187 13.55 -1.02 2.43
CA LEU A 187 13.51 0.26 3.13
C LEU A 187 14.90 0.88 3.28
N GLN A 188 15.93 0.09 3.63
CA GLN A 188 17.31 0.59 3.70
C GLN A 188 17.84 0.98 2.31
N GLU A 189 17.64 0.15 1.29
CA GLU A 189 18.04 0.48 -0.10
C GLU A 189 17.38 1.79 -0.57
N SER A 190 16.10 1.99 -0.25
CA SER A 190 15.40 3.23 -0.56
C SER A 190 15.95 4.45 0.18
N LEU A 191 16.43 4.29 1.41
CA LEU A 191 17.03 5.38 2.19
C LEU A 191 18.39 5.76 1.61
N ASP A 192 19.17 4.78 1.17
CA ASP A 192 20.47 4.98 0.53
C ASP A 192 20.32 5.69 -0.82
N ASP A 193 19.38 5.24 -1.66
CA ASP A 193 19.08 5.85 -2.97
C ASP A 193 18.66 7.33 -2.88
N MET A 194 18.05 7.70 -1.75
CA MET A 194 17.59 9.06 -1.47
C MET A 194 18.66 9.94 -0.82
N GLY A 195 19.79 9.37 -0.36
CA GLY A 195 20.79 10.07 0.44
C GLY A 195 20.18 10.60 1.73
N HIS A 196 19.62 9.70 2.55
CA HIS A 196 18.84 10.05 3.73
C HIS A 196 19.58 10.96 4.72
N CYS A 197 18.78 11.72 5.48
CA CYS A 197 19.24 12.64 6.50
C CYS A 197 18.47 12.38 7.80
N GLU A 198 19.20 12.30 8.91
CA GLU A 198 18.63 12.10 10.24
C GLU A 198 18.00 13.38 10.81
N PRO A 199 16.98 13.29 11.67
CA PRO A 199 16.35 12.03 12.10
C PRO A 199 15.38 11.50 11.03
N VAL A 200 15.32 10.18 10.88
CA VAL A 200 14.33 9.51 10.03
C VAL A 200 13.00 9.36 10.76
N ARG A 201 11.92 9.79 10.11
CA ARG A 201 10.53 9.57 10.56
C ARG A 201 9.88 8.46 9.74
N ALA A 202 9.33 7.45 10.40
CA ALA A 202 8.57 6.39 9.75
C ALA A 202 7.07 6.59 9.92
N VAL A 203 6.35 6.71 8.81
CA VAL A 203 4.88 6.75 8.80
C VAL A 203 4.37 5.41 8.28
N VAL A 204 3.78 4.62 9.17
CA VAL A 204 3.33 3.26 8.85
C VAL A 204 1.81 3.21 8.89
N ILE A 205 1.18 2.76 7.81
CA ILE A 205 -0.28 2.79 7.65
C ILE A 205 -0.86 1.44 7.27
N GLY A 206 -2.09 1.17 7.72
CA GLY A 206 -2.80 -0.05 7.36
C GLY A 206 -4.27 -0.10 7.77
N TYR A 207 -5.07 -0.85 7.01
CA TYR A 207 -6.50 -1.06 7.27
C TYR A 207 -6.78 -2.51 7.66
N SER A 208 -7.69 -2.75 8.62
CA SER A 208 -8.09 -4.09 9.07
C SER A 208 -6.88 -4.96 9.44
N LEU A 209 -6.68 -6.13 8.82
CA LEU A 209 -5.48 -6.95 8.97
C LEU A 209 -4.19 -6.16 8.73
N GLY A 210 -4.18 -5.29 7.71
CA GLY A 210 -3.05 -4.41 7.44
C GLY A 210 -2.75 -3.47 8.60
N GLY A 211 -3.74 -3.12 9.43
CA GLY A 211 -3.54 -2.34 10.65
C GLY A 211 -2.73 -3.08 11.72
N ALA A 212 -2.94 -4.39 11.86
CA ALA A 212 -2.12 -5.20 12.77
C ALA A 212 -0.66 -5.29 12.30
N LEU A 213 -0.47 -5.53 11.00
CA LEU A 213 0.86 -5.57 10.39
C LEU A 213 1.57 -4.21 10.43
N ALA A 214 0.83 -3.12 10.22
CA ALA A 214 1.34 -1.76 10.37
C ALA A 214 1.81 -1.48 11.81
N THR A 215 1.09 -1.97 12.81
CA THR A 215 1.46 -1.83 14.22
C THR A 215 2.76 -2.58 14.54
N LEU A 216 2.87 -3.84 14.11
CA LEU A 216 4.10 -4.62 14.28
C LEU A 216 5.29 -4.01 13.54
N CYS A 217 5.07 -3.55 12.32
CA CYS A 217 6.08 -2.87 11.51
C CYS A 217 6.55 -1.56 12.18
N SER A 218 5.63 -0.73 12.67
CA SER A 218 5.97 0.50 13.38
C SER A 218 6.80 0.22 14.63
N HIS A 219 6.40 -0.77 15.43
CA HIS A 219 7.16 -1.19 16.62
C HIS A 219 8.57 -1.67 16.25
N ASP A 220 8.70 -2.49 15.21
CA ASP A 220 9.98 -3.02 14.77
C ASP A 220 10.93 -1.93 14.26
N LEU A 221 10.42 -0.97 13.47
CA LEU A 221 11.21 0.15 12.98
C LEU A 221 11.68 1.07 14.12
N ALA A 222 10.84 1.28 15.13
CA ALA A 222 11.20 2.03 16.34
C ALA A 222 12.30 1.32 17.14
N GLU A 223 12.19 0.00 17.33
CA GLU A 223 13.17 -0.75 18.13
C GLU A 223 14.48 -1.03 17.39
N THR A 224 14.39 -1.39 16.11
CA THR A 224 15.56 -1.78 15.30
C THR A 224 16.39 -0.57 14.88
N TYR A 225 15.74 0.51 14.45
CA TYR A 225 16.43 1.67 13.84
C TYR A 225 16.28 2.96 14.64
N ARG A 226 15.49 2.96 15.73
CA ARG A 226 15.20 4.17 16.52
C ARG A 226 14.54 5.30 15.72
N TYR A 227 13.81 4.94 14.66
CA TYR A 227 13.05 5.92 13.90
C TYR A 227 11.94 6.54 14.76
N ASP A 228 11.63 7.80 14.51
CA ASP A 228 10.42 8.45 15.03
C ASP A 228 9.23 7.86 14.27
N THR A 229 8.49 6.94 14.91
CA THR A 229 7.42 6.21 14.22
C THR A 229 6.03 6.77 14.50
N ARG A 230 5.23 6.91 13.44
CA ARG A 230 3.82 7.29 13.47
C ARG A 230 3.01 6.19 12.81
N CYS A 231 2.26 5.43 13.61
CA CYS A 231 1.39 4.38 13.13
C CYS A 231 -0.05 4.88 12.98
N VAL A 232 -0.65 4.68 11.80
CA VAL A 232 -2.07 5.02 11.57
C VAL A 232 -2.80 3.77 11.11
N THR A 233 -3.82 3.38 11.87
CA THR A 233 -4.64 2.23 11.53
C THR A 233 -6.11 2.59 11.47
N TRP A 234 -6.85 1.89 10.61
CA TRP A 234 -8.30 2.03 10.50
C TRP A 234 -8.95 0.66 10.63
N GLY A 235 -9.84 0.49 11.61
CA GLY A 235 -10.54 -0.78 11.85
C GLY A 235 -9.59 -1.96 12.14
N GLY A 236 -8.38 -1.70 12.63
CA GLY A 236 -7.41 -2.74 12.96
C GLY A 236 -7.83 -3.57 14.18
N PRO A 237 -7.53 -4.88 14.22
CA PRO A 237 -7.78 -5.70 15.39
C PRO A 237 -6.76 -5.39 16.51
N ARG A 238 -6.98 -5.97 17.70
CA ARG A 238 -5.93 -6.02 18.74
C ARG A 238 -4.78 -6.88 18.24
N VAL A 239 -3.55 -6.44 18.51
CA VAL A 239 -2.31 -7.03 17.97
C VAL A 239 -1.66 -7.94 19.00
#